data_AF-A0A8S2E6F7-F1
#
_entry.id   AF-A0A8S2E6F7-F1
#
_cell.length_a   1.000
_cell.length_b   1.000
_cell.length_c   1.000
_cell.angle_alpha   90.00
_cell.angle_beta   90.00
_cell.angle_gamma   90.00
#
_symmetry.space_group_name_H-M   'P 1'
#
loop_
_entity.id
_entity.type
_entity.pdbx_description
1 polymer ?
#
loop_
_entity_poly.entity_id
_entity_poly.type
_entity_poly.pdbx_seq_one_letter_code
_entity_poly.pdbx_strand_id
1 'polypeptide(L)'
;PISYYDIHKANELSSKLSSNIDKIQNGIGYQLSPIPMMIAMTSGGVLLAFITNWRLTLVLLIPSPFLAVAWVLFREFTVRITINELNSYSKSNSVAQEVFSSIRTVFAYNASQYEQTRYSKYLDSAKNANIKKGITFGCYMGGYSMMLFFSYAIGLYASYWLLISLNDSVKIDKDTFIGDIIIVIIAITDGIFSIGGLAQHVEALEEARAAATEIWQILDEEQQPLSEENSAQSESKKDQYNNNDDINGDIEFDNVQFAYPTREMNVLNNFNLIVHQNEKIALVGMSGAG
;
A
#
# COMPACT_ATOMS: atom_id res chain seq x y z
N PRO A 1 1.27 -8.77 27.00
CA PRO A 1 1.04 -10.10 27.63
C PRO A 1 1.63 -11.26 26.81
N ILE A 2 2.12 -12.33 27.44
CA ILE A 2 2.73 -13.50 26.74
C ILE A 2 1.72 -14.15 25.79
N SER A 3 0.43 -14.18 26.16
CA SER A 3 -0.68 -14.64 25.34
C SER A 3 -0.78 -13.97 23.96
N TYR A 4 -0.38 -12.70 23.85
CA TYR A 4 -0.40 -11.97 22.58
C TYR A 4 0.62 -12.56 21.58
N TYR A 5 1.80 -12.96 22.06
CA TYR A 5 2.87 -13.54 21.25
C TYR A 5 2.64 -15.03 20.94
N ASP A 6 1.75 -15.70 21.67
CA ASP A 6 1.31 -17.05 21.32
C ASP A 6 0.40 -17.03 20.07
N ILE A 7 -0.39 -15.98 19.88
CA ILE A 7 -1.30 -15.80 18.74
C ILE A 7 -0.58 -15.13 17.56
N HIS A 8 0.30 -14.17 17.83
CA HIS A 8 1.03 -13.42 16.82
C HIS A 8 2.49 -13.87 16.73
N LYS A 9 2.91 -14.37 15.57
CA LYS A 9 4.30 -14.74 15.32
C LYS A 9 5.22 -13.51 15.45
N ALA A 10 6.13 -13.53 16.41
CA ALA A 10 7.04 -12.41 16.69
C ALA A 10 7.84 -11.93 15.45
N ASN A 11 8.28 -12.84 14.58
CA ASN A 11 9.00 -12.50 13.35
C ASN A 11 8.13 -11.78 12.32
N GLU A 12 6.83 -12.06 12.30
CA GLU A 12 5.89 -11.41 11.39
C GLU A 12 5.57 -9.99 11.86
N LEU A 13 5.46 -9.80 13.19
CA LEU A 13 5.20 -8.49 13.79
C LEU A 13 6.30 -7.47 13.47
N SER A 14 7.57 -7.84 13.63
CA SER A 14 8.70 -6.94 13.36
C SER A 14 8.79 -6.54 11.88
N SER A 15 8.63 -7.51 10.96
CA SER A 15 8.64 -7.23 9.53
C SER A 15 7.43 -6.39 9.08
N LYS A 16 6.24 -6.69 9.61
CA LYS A 16 5.02 -5.91 9.33
C LYS A 16 5.15 -4.49 9.86
N LEU A 17 5.65 -4.32 11.09
CA LEU A 17 5.86 -3.01 11.69
C LEU A 17 6.81 -2.17 10.85
N SER A 18 7.98 -2.71 10.47
CA SER A 18 8.93 -1.99 9.62
C SER A 18 8.30 -1.61 8.27
N SER A 19 7.64 -2.55 7.59
CA SER A 19 7.01 -2.28 6.29
C SER A 19 5.89 -1.25 6.38
N ASN A 20 5.07 -1.29 7.43
CA ASN A 20 3.98 -0.34 7.62
C ASN A 20 4.50 1.06 8.00
N ILE A 21 5.57 1.15 8.81
CA ILE A 21 6.24 2.42 9.09
C ILE A 21 6.80 3.04 7.80
N ASP A 22 7.44 2.24 6.95
CA ASP A 22 7.96 2.73 5.66
C ASP A 22 6.84 3.29 4.76
N LYS A 23 5.68 2.61 4.70
CA LYS A 23 4.52 3.09 3.95
C LYS A 23 3.99 4.42 4.50
N ILE A 24 3.91 4.56 5.82
CA ILE A 24 3.47 5.80 6.48
C ILE A 24 4.45 6.94 6.19
N GLN A 25 5.75 6.68 6.32
CA GLN A 25 6.79 7.67 6.03
C GLN A 25 6.74 8.12 4.57
N ASN A 26 6.56 7.19 3.63
CA ASN A 26 6.45 7.50 2.21
C ASN A 26 5.18 8.32 1.91
N GLY A 27 4.04 7.93 2.48
CA GLY A 27 2.76 8.62 2.27
C GLY A 27 2.73 10.03 2.84
N ILE A 28 3.10 10.21 4.11
CA ILE A 28 3.05 11.52 4.79
C ILE A 28 4.22 12.41 4.38
N GLY A 29 5.39 11.83 4.09
CA GLY A 29 6.59 12.57 3.73
C GLY A 29 6.60 13.00 2.27
N TYR A 30 6.99 12.08 1.39
CA TYR A 30 7.27 12.40 0.00
C TYR A 30 6.00 12.60 -0.84
N GLN A 31 4.95 11.81 -0.58
CA GLN A 31 3.76 11.78 -1.44
C GLN A 31 2.69 12.81 -1.08
N LEU A 32 2.68 13.31 0.16
CA LEU A 32 1.75 14.35 0.58
C LEU A 32 2.11 15.73 0.03
N SER A 33 3.41 16.05 -0.06
CA SER A 33 3.88 17.39 -0.47
C SER A 33 3.42 17.83 -1.87
N PRO A 34 3.39 16.96 -2.91
CA PRO A 34 2.96 17.35 -4.25
C PRO A 34 1.44 17.56 -4.39
N ILE A 35 0.62 16.99 -3.52
CA ILE A 35 -0.85 17.07 -3.60
C ILE A 35 -1.37 18.52 -3.63
N PRO A 36 -1.04 19.40 -2.65
CA PRO A 36 -1.51 20.78 -2.70
C PRO A 36 -0.94 21.56 -3.89
N MET A 37 0.30 21.26 -4.31
CA MET A 37 0.93 21.86 -5.49
C MET A 37 0.15 21.49 -6.77
N MET A 38 -0.19 20.22 -6.96
CA MET A 38 -0.94 19.77 -8.12
C MET A 38 -2.38 20.31 -8.14
N ILE A 39 -3.04 20.38 -6.98
CA ILE A 39 -4.37 21.01 -6.87
C ILE A 39 -4.29 22.49 -7.22
N ALA A 40 -3.26 23.20 -6.75
CA ALA A 40 -3.04 24.61 -7.10
C ALA A 40 -2.71 24.80 -8.59
N MET A 41 -1.92 23.90 -9.19
CA MET A 41 -1.63 23.94 -10.64
C MET A 41 -2.86 23.67 -11.49
N THR A 42 -3.69 22.70 -11.14
CA THR A 42 -4.93 22.41 -11.87
C THR A 42 -5.93 23.56 -11.73
N SER A 43 -6.22 24.01 -10.50
CA SER A 43 -7.17 25.10 -10.28
C SER A 43 -6.67 26.44 -10.84
N GLY A 44 -5.39 26.76 -10.62
CA GLY A 44 -4.75 27.96 -11.14
C GLY A 44 -4.66 27.98 -12.67
N GLY A 45 -4.32 26.86 -13.30
CA GLY A 45 -4.27 26.74 -14.77
C GLY A 45 -5.64 26.92 -15.41
N VAL A 46 -6.68 26.30 -14.84
CA VAL A 46 -8.07 26.47 -15.32
C VAL A 46 -8.54 27.92 -15.12
N LEU A 47 -8.34 28.50 -13.94
CA LEU A 47 -8.72 29.89 -13.66
C LEU A 47 -8.01 30.87 -14.60
N LEU A 48 -6.69 30.72 -14.77
CA LEU A 48 -5.90 31.56 -15.67
C LEU A 48 -6.43 31.46 -17.11
N ALA A 49 -6.71 30.25 -17.59
CA ALA A 49 -7.25 30.04 -18.93
C ALA A 49 -8.61 30.74 -19.13
N PHE A 50 -9.52 30.63 -18.16
CA PHE A 50 -10.82 31.31 -18.22
C PHE A 50 -10.71 32.84 -18.18
N ILE A 51 -9.78 33.38 -17.38
CA ILE A 51 -9.55 34.83 -17.27
C ILE A 51 -8.96 35.38 -18.57
N THR A 52 -7.97 34.68 -19.15
CA THR A 52 -7.32 35.11 -20.40
C THR A 52 -8.28 35.03 -21.58
N ASN A 53 -8.86 33.86 -21.84
CA ASN A 53 -9.81 33.70 -22.93
C ASN A 53 -10.81 32.55 -22.68
N TRP A 54 -11.98 32.90 -22.17
CA TRP A 54 -13.04 31.92 -21.88
C TRP A 54 -13.55 31.19 -23.13
N ARG A 55 -13.55 31.82 -24.31
CA ARG A 55 -14.04 31.18 -25.56
C ARG A 55 -13.07 30.11 -26.04
N LEU A 56 -11.77 30.37 -26.00
CA LEU A 56 -10.74 29.40 -26.34
C LEU A 56 -10.70 28.25 -25.33
N THR A 57 -10.85 28.57 -24.05
CA THR A 57 -10.90 27.58 -22.97
C THR A 57 -12.04 26.57 -23.18
N LEU A 58 -13.24 27.05 -23.57
CA LEU A 58 -14.37 26.15 -23.87
C LEU A 58 -14.09 25.20 -25.03
N VAL A 59 -13.40 25.65 -26.07
CA VAL A 59 -13.05 24.80 -27.21
C VAL A 59 -12.06 23.71 -26.80
N LEU A 60 -11.05 24.06 -26.00
CA LEU A 60 -10.06 23.11 -25.49
C LEU A 60 -10.64 22.16 -24.44
N LEU A 61 -11.74 22.53 -23.79
CA LEU A 61 -12.46 21.67 -22.84
C LEU A 61 -13.20 20.53 -23.53
N ILE A 62 -13.63 20.68 -24.80
CA ILE A 62 -14.39 19.66 -25.55
C ILE A 62 -13.64 18.33 -25.70
N PRO A 63 -12.34 18.29 -26.07
CA PRO A 63 -11.58 17.03 -26.14
C PRO A 63 -11.17 16.48 -24.76
N SER A 64 -11.20 17.29 -23.70
CA SER A 64 -10.81 16.88 -22.33
C SER A 64 -11.57 15.65 -21.79
N PRO A 65 -12.91 15.54 -21.84
CA PRO A 65 -13.62 14.34 -21.39
C PRO A 65 -13.24 13.10 -22.18
N PHE A 66 -12.90 13.23 -23.47
CA PHE A 66 -12.45 12.10 -24.28
C PHE A 66 -11.07 11.59 -23.85
N LEU A 67 -10.15 12.52 -23.54
CA LEU A 67 -8.84 12.21 -22.94
C LEU A 67 -8.99 11.55 -21.56
N ALA A 68 -9.90 12.05 -20.73
CA ALA A 68 -10.18 11.49 -19.40
C ALA A 68 -10.71 10.05 -19.49
N VAL A 69 -11.68 9.78 -20.39
CA VAL A 69 -12.21 8.43 -20.61
C VAL A 69 -11.12 7.48 -21.10
N ALA A 70 -10.28 7.92 -22.06
CA ALA A 70 -9.17 7.11 -22.53
C ALA A 70 -8.18 6.76 -21.40
N TRP A 71 -7.90 7.72 -20.52
CA TRP A 71 -7.02 7.52 -19.36
C TRP A 71 -7.60 6.52 -18.34
N VAL A 72 -8.90 6.60 -18.04
CA VAL A 72 -9.57 5.65 -17.13
C VAL A 72 -9.56 4.23 -17.70
N LEU A 73 -9.90 4.07 -18.98
CA LEU A 73 -9.87 2.76 -19.65
C LEU A 73 -8.46 2.15 -19.61
N PHE A 74 -7.44 2.99 -19.77
CA PHE A 74 -6.06 2.56 -19.69
C PHE A 74 -5.63 2.09 -18.31
N ARG A 75 -6.07 2.78 -17.26
CA ARG A 75 -5.82 2.36 -15.89
C ARG A 75 -6.29 0.93 -15.67
N GLU A 76 -7.54 0.62 -16.01
CA GLU A 76 -8.08 -0.73 -15.86
C GLU A 76 -7.32 -1.77 -16.70
N PHE A 77 -7.01 -1.41 -17.94
CA PHE A 77 -6.28 -2.28 -18.85
C PHE A 77 -4.86 -2.60 -18.35
N THR A 78 -4.16 -1.59 -17.83
CA THR A 78 -2.80 -1.71 -17.27
C THR A 78 -2.79 -2.59 -16.03
N VAL A 79 -3.78 -2.44 -15.14
CA VAL A 79 -3.94 -3.29 -13.96
C VAL A 79 -4.12 -4.75 -14.37
N ARG A 80 -5.04 -5.03 -15.31
CA ARG A 80 -5.28 -6.40 -15.81
C ARG A 80 -4.05 -7.05 -16.42
N ILE A 81 -3.29 -6.31 -17.24
CA ILE A 81 -2.07 -6.85 -17.85
C ILE A 81 -1.01 -7.12 -16.78
N THR A 82 -0.84 -6.21 -15.82
CA THR A 82 0.14 -6.37 -14.74
C THR A 82 -0.18 -7.59 -13.86
N ILE A 83 -1.47 -7.84 -13.57
CA ILE A 83 -1.90 -9.06 -12.88
C ILE A 83 -1.53 -10.31 -13.69
N ASN A 84 -1.80 -10.32 -15.00
CA ASN A 84 -1.48 -11.48 -15.85
C ASN A 84 0.03 -11.74 -15.98
N GLU A 85 0.83 -10.67 -15.99
CA GLU A 85 2.29 -10.74 -15.92
C GLU A 85 2.76 -11.36 -14.59
N LEU A 86 2.28 -10.83 -13.47
CA LEU A 86 2.61 -11.33 -12.13
C LEU A 86 2.24 -12.81 -11.99
N ASN A 87 1.08 -13.23 -12.52
CA ASN A 87 0.67 -14.63 -12.53
C ASN A 87 1.59 -15.52 -13.38
N SER A 88 2.11 -15.01 -14.50
CA SER A 88 3.08 -15.75 -15.32
C SER A 88 4.43 -15.91 -14.61
N TYR A 89 4.92 -14.84 -13.97
CA TYR A 89 6.16 -14.88 -13.17
C TYR A 89 6.01 -15.72 -11.89
N SER A 90 4.83 -15.73 -11.28
CA SER A 90 4.56 -16.56 -10.11
C SER A 90 4.80 -18.04 -10.42
N LYS A 91 4.44 -18.52 -11.62
CA LYS A 91 4.65 -19.92 -12.02
C LYS A 91 6.13 -20.27 -12.14
N SER A 92 6.94 -19.41 -12.76
CA SER A 92 8.40 -19.63 -12.83
C SER A 92 9.04 -19.56 -11.45
N ASN A 93 8.59 -18.62 -10.61
CA ASN A 93 9.10 -18.48 -9.24
C ASN A 93 8.75 -19.69 -8.37
N SER A 94 7.54 -20.25 -8.50
CA SER A 94 7.16 -21.47 -7.79
C SER A 94 8.05 -22.67 -8.17
N VAL A 95 8.39 -22.82 -9.46
CA VAL A 95 9.31 -23.87 -9.92
C VAL A 95 10.71 -23.67 -9.33
N ALA A 96 11.23 -22.45 -9.36
CA ALA A 96 12.53 -22.15 -8.75
C ALA A 96 12.53 -22.42 -7.24
N GLN A 97 11.46 -22.03 -6.56
CA GLN A 97 11.30 -22.26 -5.12
C GLN A 97 11.24 -23.75 -4.79
N GLU A 98 10.51 -24.56 -5.57
CA GLU A 98 10.47 -26.02 -5.43
C GLU A 98 11.89 -26.60 -5.56
N VAL A 99 12.62 -26.21 -6.60
CA VAL A 99 13.99 -26.70 -6.88
C VAL A 99 14.97 -26.31 -5.79
N PHE A 100 14.96 -25.05 -5.33
CA PHE A 100 15.87 -24.61 -4.27
C PHE A 100 15.53 -25.23 -2.92
N SER A 101 14.24 -25.40 -2.60
CA SER A 101 13.82 -26.06 -1.36
C SER A 101 14.25 -27.53 -1.32
N SER A 102 14.26 -28.20 -2.48
CA SER A 102 14.59 -29.63 -2.63
C SER A 102 15.92 -29.86 -3.34
N ILE A 103 16.87 -28.94 -3.22
CA ILE A 103 18.11 -28.93 -4.02
C ILE A 103 18.94 -30.21 -3.87
N ARG A 104 18.96 -30.80 -2.67
CA ARG A 104 19.66 -32.07 -2.39
C ARG A 104 19.07 -33.22 -3.19
N THR A 105 17.74 -33.28 -3.31
CA THR A 105 17.03 -34.29 -4.10
C THR A 105 17.32 -34.12 -5.59
N VAL A 106 17.29 -32.88 -6.10
CA VAL A 106 17.59 -32.61 -7.51
C VAL A 106 19.02 -33.05 -7.88
N PHE A 107 20.01 -32.79 -7.01
CA PHE A 107 21.37 -33.28 -7.21
C PHE A 107 21.50 -34.80 -7.06
N ALA A 108 20.81 -35.41 -6.10
CA ALA A 108 20.83 -36.86 -5.89
C ALA A 108 20.32 -37.64 -7.12
N TYR A 109 19.33 -37.09 -7.83
CA TYR A 109 18.79 -37.66 -9.07
C TYR A 109 19.46 -37.11 -10.34
N ASN A 110 20.48 -36.25 -10.23
CA ASN A 110 21.16 -35.58 -11.34
C ASN A 110 20.19 -34.89 -12.33
N ALA A 111 19.11 -34.30 -11.81
CA ALA A 111 17.98 -33.78 -12.57
C ALA A 111 18.08 -32.27 -12.89
N SER A 112 19.27 -31.67 -12.73
CA SER A 112 19.50 -30.23 -12.92
C SER A 112 19.10 -29.74 -14.32
N GLN A 113 19.46 -30.49 -15.36
CA GLN A 113 19.12 -30.16 -16.76
C GLN A 113 17.61 -30.20 -17.02
N TYR A 114 16.92 -31.16 -16.40
CA TYR A 114 15.47 -31.31 -16.49
C TYR A 114 14.75 -30.10 -15.86
N GLU A 115 15.16 -29.74 -14.65
CA GLU A 115 14.62 -28.59 -13.94
C GLU A 115 14.93 -27.26 -14.63
N GLN A 116 16.11 -27.12 -15.21
CA GLN A 116 16.47 -25.95 -16.02
C GLN A 116 15.54 -25.80 -17.24
N THR A 117 15.23 -26.91 -17.91
CA THR A 117 14.32 -26.91 -19.07
C THR A 117 12.89 -26.59 -18.63
N ARG A 118 12.44 -27.15 -17.50
CA ARG A 118 11.13 -26.85 -16.89
C ARG A 118 11.02 -25.36 -16.55
N TYR A 119 12.03 -24.78 -15.93
CA TYR A 119 12.09 -23.35 -15.61
C TYR A 119 12.08 -22.48 -16.88
N SER A 120 12.90 -22.82 -17.88
CA SER A 120 12.96 -22.07 -19.15
C SER A 120 11.61 -22.01 -19.85
N LYS A 121 10.84 -23.10 -19.84
CA LYS A 121 9.50 -23.15 -20.45
C LYS A 121 8.53 -22.15 -19.81
N TYR A 122 8.53 -22.04 -18.48
CA TYR A 122 7.69 -21.06 -17.79
C TYR A 122 8.22 -19.63 -17.98
N LEU A 123 9.54 -19.47 -18.02
CA LEU A 123 10.18 -18.19 -18.28
C LEU A 123 9.87 -17.65 -19.68
N ASP A 124 9.84 -18.50 -20.70
CA ASP A 124 9.45 -18.11 -22.07
C ASP A 124 7.99 -17.67 -22.15
N SER A 125 7.09 -18.32 -21.40
CA SER A 125 5.70 -17.89 -21.28
C SER A 125 5.60 -16.51 -20.63
N ALA A 126 6.34 -16.27 -19.53
CA ALA A 126 6.40 -14.97 -18.86
C ALA A 126 7.01 -13.89 -19.77
N LYS A 127 8.08 -14.21 -20.50
CA LYS A 127 8.70 -13.33 -21.50
C LYS A 127 7.70 -12.91 -22.57
N ASN A 128 6.96 -13.86 -23.15
CA ASN A 128 5.96 -13.55 -24.18
C ASN A 128 4.83 -12.68 -23.63
N ALA A 129 4.39 -12.92 -22.40
CA ALA A 129 3.40 -12.08 -21.72
C ALA A 129 3.93 -10.64 -21.51
N ASN A 130 5.19 -10.50 -21.08
CA ASN A 130 5.84 -9.20 -20.88
C ASN A 130 6.07 -8.46 -22.22
N ILE A 131 6.48 -9.15 -23.29
CA ILE A 131 6.58 -8.55 -24.64
C ILE A 131 5.21 -8.04 -25.10
N LYS A 132 4.15 -8.84 -24.93
CA LYS A 132 2.78 -8.43 -25.30
C LYS A 132 2.33 -7.23 -24.46
N LYS A 133 2.65 -7.19 -23.17
CA LYS A 133 2.44 -6.00 -22.31
C LYS A 133 3.15 -4.78 -22.88
N GLY A 134 4.44 -4.89 -23.18
CA GLY A 134 5.26 -3.80 -23.70
C GLY A 134 4.70 -3.23 -25.00
N ILE A 135 4.34 -4.09 -25.97
CA ILE A 135 3.75 -3.65 -27.24
C ILE A 135 2.42 -2.93 -26.99
N THR A 136 1.54 -3.51 -26.16
CA THR A 136 0.22 -2.92 -25.94
C THR A 136 0.30 -1.60 -25.17
N PHE A 137 1.19 -1.50 -24.18
CA PHE A 137 1.50 -0.27 -23.47
C PHE A 137 2.08 0.79 -24.42
N GLY A 138 3.00 0.41 -25.30
CA GLY A 138 3.58 1.29 -26.31
C GLY A 138 2.53 1.82 -27.30
N CYS A 139 1.68 0.95 -27.83
CA CYS A 139 0.57 1.34 -28.70
C CYS A 139 -0.39 2.31 -27.99
N TYR A 140 -0.70 2.06 -26.72
CA TYR A 140 -1.54 2.96 -25.94
C TYR A 140 -0.86 4.33 -25.72
N MET A 141 0.38 4.36 -25.23
CA MET A 141 1.08 5.62 -24.97
C MET A 141 1.25 6.45 -26.24
N GLY A 142 1.53 5.78 -27.37
CA GLY A 142 1.55 6.41 -28.69
C GLY A 142 0.18 6.94 -29.10
N GLY A 143 -0.88 6.17 -28.93
CA GLY A 143 -2.26 6.59 -29.21
C GLY A 143 -2.71 7.78 -28.36
N TYR A 144 -2.41 7.76 -27.05
CA TYR A 144 -2.70 8.86 -26.13
C TYR A 144 -1.93 10.14 -26.53
N SER A 145 -0.64 10.02 -26.83
CA SER A 145 0.18 11.15 -27.29
C SER A 145 -0.34 11.72 -28.61
N MET A 146 -0.72 10.85 -29.56
CA MET A 146 -1.32 11.26 -30.83
C MET A 146 -2.61 12.05 -30.61
N MET A 147 -3.50 11.54 -29.74
CA MET A 147 -4.77 12.18 -29.40
C MET A 147 -4.59 13.55 -28.74
N LEU A 148 -3.59 13.67 -27.87
CA LEU A 148 -3.20 14.93 -27.23
C LEU A 148 -2.68 15.95 -28.26
N PHE A 149 -1.83 15.55 -29.20
CA PHE A 149 -1.39 16.44 -30.28
C PHE A 149 -2.51 16.84 -31.24
N PHE A 150 -3.46 15.93 -31.54
CA PHE A 150 -4.67 16.29 -32.28
C PHE A 150 -5.52 17.31 -31.55
N SER A 151 -5.66 17.18 -30.23
CA SER A 151 -6.34 18.17 -29.38
C SER A 151 -5.69 19.55 -29.50
N TYR A 152 -4.35 19.63 -29.51
CA TYR A 152 -3.64 20.90 -29.73
C TYR A 152 -3.85 21.45 -31.13
N ALA A 153 -3.82 20.60 -32.16
CA ALA A 153 -4.06 21.03 -33.53
C ALA A 153 -5.47 21.61 -33.70
N ILE A 154 -6.48 20.97 -33.10
CA ILE A 154 -7.87 21.46 -33.09
C ILE A 154 -7.96 22.77 -32.31
N GLY A 155 -7.30 22.87 -31.15
CA GLY A 155 -7.23 24.09 -30.35
C GLY A 155 -6.66 25.27 -31.12
N LEU A 156 -5.53 25.07 -31.80
CA LEU A 156 -4.89 26.09 -32.63
C LEU A 156 -5.75 26.46 -33.86
N TYR A 157 -6.33 25.48 -34.54
CA TYR A 157 -7.21 25.72 -35.68
C TYR A 157 -8.46 26.52 -35.29
N ALA A 158 -9.11 26.15 -34.19
CA ALA A 158 -10.26 26.87 -33.68
C ALA A 158 -9.88 28.26 -33.17
N SER A 159 -8.68 28.43 -32.60
CA SER A 159 -8.15 29.73 -32.21
C SER A 159 -7.97 30.66 -33.41
N TYR A 160 -7.44 30.11 -34.51
CA TYR A 160 -7.31 30.83 -35.78
C TYR A 160 -8.69 31.22 -36.37
N TRP A 161 -9.66 30.30 -36.35
CA TRP A 161 -11.02 30.58 -36.82
C TRP A 161 -11.72 31.66 -35.98
N LEU A 162 -11.53 31.61 -34.65
CA LEU A 162 -12.06 32.59 -33.71
C LEU A 162 -11.42 33.98 -33.91
N LEU A 163 -10.12 34.04 -34.22
CA LEU A 163 -9.45 35.30 -34.59
C LEU A 163 -10.06 35.92 -35.84
N ILE A 164 -10.29 35.14 -36.90
CA ILE A 164 -10.90 35.66 -38.14
C ILE A 164 -12.33 36.14 -37.90
N SER A 165 -13.13 35.34 -37.20
CA SER A 165 -14.55 35.65 -36.94
C SER A 165 -14.75 36.90 -36.07
N LEU A 166 -13.83 37.16 -35.14
CA LEU A 166 -13.90 38.33 -34.25
C LEU A 166 -13.22 39.57 -34.80
N ASN A 167 -12.32 39.44 -35.78
CA ASN A 167 -11.66 40.57 -36.42
C ASN A 167 -12.66 41.52 -37.12
N ASP A 168 -13.85 41.05 -37.50
CA ASP A 168 -14.91 41.88 -38.07
C ASP A 168 -15.73 42.66 -37.03
N SER A 169 -15.63 42.33 -35.74
CA SER A 169 -16.47 42.90 -34.67
C SER A 169 -15.70 43.56 -33.52
N VAL A 170 -14.43 43.19 -33.29
CA VAL A 170 -13.59 43.75 -32.22
C VAL A 170 -12.18 44.00 -32.78
N LYS A 171 -11.63 45.20 -32.57
CA LYS A 171 -10.22 45.51 -32.87
C LYS A 171 -9.32 44.77 -31.86
N ILE A 172 -9.05 43.51 -32.14
CA ILE A 172 -8.14 42.68 -31.34
C ILE A 172 -6.72 42.94 -31.81
N ASP A 173 -5.82 43.24 -30.87
CA ASP A 173 -4.39 43.32 -31.16
C ASP A 173 -3.84 41.92 -31.42
N LYS A 174 -3.26 41.70 -32.60
CA LYS A 174 -2.90 40.36 -33.08
C LYS A 174 -1.76 39.75 -32.26
N ASP A 175 -0.87 40.59 -31.74
CA ASP A 175 0.30 40.14 -30.98
C ASP A 175 -0.11 39.66 -29.57
N THR A 176 -1.08 40.33 -28.93
CA THR A 176 -1.63 39.90 -27.64
C THR A 176 -2.42 38.60 -27.76
N PHE A 177 -3.19 38.44 -28.85
CA PHE A 177 -4.02 37.25 -29.05
C PHE A 177 -3.20 35.96 -29.22
N ILE A 178 -2.05 36.02 -29.89
CA ILE A 178 -1.15 34.86 -30.02
C ILE A 178 -0.57 34.46 -28.66
N GLY A 179 -0.19 35.44 -27.84
CA GLY A 179 0.24 35.21 -26.46
C GLY A 179 -0.85 34.53 -25.62
N ASP A 180 -2.08 35.02 -25.71
CA ASP A 180 -3.23 34.48 -25.00
C ASP A 180 -3.51 33.01 -25.37
N ILE A 181 -3.41 32.65 -26.65
CA ILE A 181 -3.57 31.26 -27.11
C ILE A 181 -2.52 30.35 -26.46
N ILE A 182 -1.26 30.74 -26.49
CA ILE A 182 -0.15 29.94 -25.95
C ILE A 182 -0.32 29.77 -24.43
N ILE A 183 -0.67 30.84 -23.71
CA ILE A 183 -0.93 30.80 -22.28
C ILE A 183 -2.06 29.83 -21.97
N VAL A 184 -3.19 29.91 -22.68
CA VAL A 184 -4.36 29.05 -22.47
C VAL A 184 -4.02 27.58 -22.73
N ILE A 185 -3.32 27.27 -23.83
CA ILE A 185 -2.92 25.88 -24.15
C ILE A 185 -2.03 25.32 -23.05
N ILE A 186 -0.95 26.03 -22.68
CA ILE A 186 0.00 25.54 -21.66
C ILE A 186 -0.70 25.39 -20.29
N ALA A 187 -1.49 26.38 -19.88
CA ALA A 187 -2.17 26.38 -18.58
C ALA A 187 -3.18 25.21 -18.45
N ILE A 188 -3.95 24.93 -19.50
CA ILE A 188 -4.91 23.80 -19.51
C ILE A 188 -4.15 22.47 -19.54
N THR A 189 -3.11 22.36 -20.37
CA THR A 189 -2.29 21.15 -20.47
C THR A 189 -1.64 20.78 -19.15
N ASP A 190 -0.94 21.72 -18.52
CA ASP A 190 -0.27 21.47 -17.24
C ASP A 190 -1.30 21.15 -16.15
N GLY A 191 -2.48 21.79 -16.20
CA GLY A 191 -3.59 21.47 -15.31
C GLY A 191 -4.11 20.04 -15.47
N ILE A 192 -4.23 19.54 -16.70
CA ILE A 192 -4.63 18.15 -17.01
C ILE A 192 -3.53 17.16 -16.58
N PHE A 193 -2.25 17.44 -16.84
CA PHE A 193 -1.17 16.56 -16.38
C PHE A 193 -1.10 16.50 -14.86
N SER A 194 -1.32 17.63 -14.18
CA SER A 194 -1.36 17.70 -12.72
C SER A 194 -2.49 16.88 -12.13
N ILE A 195 -3.68 16.88 -12.76
CA ILE A 195 -4.81 16.06 -12.30
C ILE A 195 -4.54 14.56 -12.47
N GLY A 196 -3.88 14.17 -13.57
CA GLY A 196 -3.46 12.78 -13.80
C GLY A 196 -2.36 12.33 -12.83
N GLY A 197 -1.46 13.24 -12.46
CA GLY A 197 -0.44 13.02 -11.43
C GLY A 197 -1.02 12.90 -10.02
N LEU A 198 -2.14 13.57 -9.73
CA LEU A 198 -2.73 13.57 -8.40
C LEU A 198 -3.13 12.17 -7.92
N ALA A 199 -3.65 11.33 -8.82
CA ALA A 199 -4.18 10.00 -8.46
C ALA A 199 -3.13 9.08 -7.81
N GLN A 200 -1.91 9.08 -8.31
CA GLN A 200 -0.80 8.26 -7.80
C GLN A 200 -0.33 8.74 -6.41
N HIS A 201 -0.40 10.04 -6.13
CA HIS A 201 -0.11 10.58 -4.80
C HIS A 201 -1.22 10.27 -3.79
N VAL A 202 -2.49 10.32 -4.23
CA VAL A 202 -3.64 9.94 -3.41
C VAL A 202 -3.62 8.45 -3.08
N GLU A 203 -3.31 7.58 -4.05
CA GLU A 203 -3.19 6.13 -3.83
C GLU A 203 -2.13 5.81 -2.77
N ALA A 204 -0.96 6.46 -2.82
CA ALA A 204 0.07 6.29 -1.79
C ALA A 204 -0.38 6.78 -0.40
N LEU A 205 -1.21 7.82 -0.33
CA LEU A 205 -1.80 8.29 0.93
C LEU A 205 -2.84 7.30 1.48
N GLU A 206 -3.63 6.67 0.61
CA GLU A 206 -4.55 5.60 1.00
C GLU A 206 -3.81 4.37 1.54
N GLU A 207 -2.71 3.97 0.89
CA GLU A 207 -1.84 2.89 1.39
C GLU A 207 -1.25 3.23 2.76
N ALA A 208 -0.77 4.47 2.96
CA ALA A 208 -0.27 4.92 4.25
C ALA A 208 -1.35 4.94 5.34
N ARG A 209 -2.58 5.34 5.00
CA ARG A 209 -3.72 5.30 5.92
C ARG A 209 -4.07 3.87 6.33
N ALA A 210 -4.06 2.93 5.38
CA ALA A 210 -4.29 1.52 5.68
C ALA A 210 -3.21 0.96 6.62
N ALA A 211 -1.94 1.24 6.32
CA ALA A 211 -0.80 0.84 7.15
C ALA A 211 -0.87 1.46 8.57
N ALA A 212 -1.25 2.74 8.68
CA ALA A 212 -1.45 3.40 9.97
C ALA A 212 -2.56 2.73 10.77
N THR A 213 -3.68 2.36 10.13
CA THR A 213 -4.80 1.71 10.81
C THR A 213 -4.38 0.40 11.46
N GLU A 214 -3.56 -0.42 10.78
CA GLU A 214 -3.02 -1.66 11.37
C GLU A 214 -2.09 -1.39 12.57
N ILE A 215 -1.26 -0.35 12.52
CA ILE A 215 -0.39 0.01 13.66
C ILE A 215 -1.21 0.54 14.83
N TRP A 216 -2.18 1.42 14.57
CA TRP A 216 -3.07 1.95 15.60
C TRP A 216 -3.90 0.84 16.24
N GLN A 217 -4.34 -0.17 15.50
CA GLN A 217 -4.99 -1.33 16.09
C GLN A 217 -4.13 -2.04 17.13
N ILE A 218 -2.82 -2.17 16.90
CA ILE A 218 -1.88 -2.76 17.87
C ILE A 218 -1.63 -1.80 19.05
N LEU A 219 -1.56 -0.49 18.78
CA LEU A 219 -1.29 0.53 19.80
C LEU A 219 -2.49 0.75 20.74
N ASP A 220 -3.70 0.70 20.18
CA ASP A 220 -4.99 0.87 20.85
C ASP A 220 -5.50 -0.47 21.42
N GLU A 221 -4.79 -1.58 21.17
CA GLU A 221 -5.10 -2.86 21.78
C GLU A 221 -4.89 -2.74 23.28
N GLU A 222 -6.01 -2.57 23.98
CA GLU A 222 -6.05 -2.51 25.43
C GLU A 222 -5.36 -3.76 25.94
N GLN A 223 -4.21 -3.58 26.59
CA GLN A 223 -3.49 -4.69 27.19
C GLN A 223 -4.50 -5.35 28.12
N GLN A 224 -4.89 -6.60 27.82
CA GLN A 224 -5.68 -7.37 28.77
C GLN A 224 -5.00 -7.20 30.11
N PRO A 225 -5.69 -6.62 31.11
CA PRO A 225 -5.08 -6.38 32.39
C PRO A 225 -4.57 -7.74 32.84
N LEU A 226 -3.25 -7.89 32.99
CA LEU A 226 -2.68 -8.96 33.77
C LEU A 226 -3.13 -8.69 35.20
N SER A 227 -4.40 -8.95 35.50
CA SER A 227 -5.02 -8.64 36.79
C SER A 227 -4.62 -7.24 37.32
N GLU A 228 -4.83 -6.19 36.52
CA GLU A 228 -4.77 -4.80 36.97
C GLU A 228 -6.10 -4.34 37.58
N GLU A 229 -6.79 -5.17 38.38
CA GLU A 229 -7.70 -4.61 39.39
C GLU A 229 -6.94 -3.79 40.45
N ASN A 230 -5.61 -3.74 40.39
CA ASN A 230 -4.78 -3.05 41.35
C ASN A 230 -4.01 -1.82 40.83
N SER A 231 -4.10 -1.37 39.57
CA SER A 231 -3.28 -0.21 39.13
C SER A 231 -3.93 1.15 39.44
N ALA A 232 -5.26 1.30 39.27
CA ALA A 232 -5.98 2.52 39.67
C ALA A 232 -6.29 2.59 41.19
N GLN A 233 -6.28 1.45 41.90
CA GLN A 233 -6.31 1.39 43.37
C GLN A 233 -4.91 1.28 44.01
N SER A 234 -3.83 1.12 43.23
CA SER A 234 -2.46 1.02 43.78
C SER A 234 -1.95 2.32 44.34
N GLU A 235 -2.36 3.48 43.82
CA GLU A 235 -1.93 4.76 44.42
C GLU A 235 -2.57 5.00 45.79
N SER A 236 -3.69 4.33 46.11
CA SER A 236 -4.32 4.35 47.43
C SER A 236 -3.88 3.20 48.36
N LYS A 237 -3.14 2.21 47.85
CA LYS A 237 -2.65 1.03 48.59
C LYS A 237 -1.12 0.89 48.61
N LYS A 238 -0.37 1.88 48.12
CA LYS A 238 1.09 1.93 48.26
C LYS A 238 1.56 2.16 49.70
N ASP A 239 0.67 2.64 50.59
CA ASP A 239 0.96 2.82 52.01
C ASP A 239 0.70 1.58 52.88
N GLN A 240 0.30 0.44 52.28
CA GLN A 240 0.00 -0.81 53.00
C GLN A 240 0.84 -2.02 52.58
N TYR A 241 1.75 -1.89 51.61
CA TYR A 241 2.80 -2.90 51.42
C TYR A 241 4.02 -2.49 52.23
N ASN A 242 4.05 -2.95 53.49
CA ASN A 242 5.26 -2.95 54.28
C ASN A 242 6.32 -3.71 53.47
N ASN A 243 7.39 -3.03 53.04
CA ASN A 243 8.60 -3.64 52.47
C ASN A 243 9.36 -4.54 53.49
N ASN A 244 8.70 -5.00 54.55
CA ASN A 244 9.23 -5.70 55.71
C ASN A 244 8.41 -6.95 56.10
N ASP A 245 7.50 -7.43 55.24
CA ASP A 245 6.90 -8.74 55.47
C ASP A 245 7.91 -9.80 55.01
N ASP A 246 8.52 -10.50 55.97
CA ASP A 246 9.36 -11.68 55.70
C ASP A 246 8.52 -12.70 54.90
N ILE A 247 8.79 -12.81 53.60
CA ILE A 247 8.10 -13.74 52.71
C ILE A 247 8.54 -15.16 53.10
N ASN A 248 7.64 -15.93 53.71
CA ASN A 248 7.91 -17.30 54.16
C ASN A 248 8.18 -18.31 53.02
N GLY A 249 8.06 -17.93 51.74
CA GLY A 249 8.52 -18.77 50.61
C GLY A 249 7.72 -20.06 50.37
N ASP A 250 6.63 -20.28 51.11
CA ASP A 250 5.66 -21.33 50.83
C ASP A 250 4.87 -21.01 49.55
N ILE A 251 4.68 -21.98 48.66
CA ILE A 251 3.95 -21.84 47.39
C ILE A 251 2.80 -22.85 47.37
N GLU A 252 1.58 -22.36 47.13
CA GLU A 252 0.37 -23.19 47.01
C GLU A 252 -0.32 -22.97 45.66
N PHE A 253 -0.64 -24.07 44.99
CA PHE A 253 -1.55 -24.13 43.85
C PHE A 253 -2.84 -24.78 44.36
N ASP A 254 -3.96 -24.06 44.31
CA ASP A 254 -5.28 -24.55 44.69
C ASP A 254 -6.19 -24.60 43.45
N ASN A 255 -6.61 -25.82 43.11
CA ASN A 255 -7.55 -26.15 42.03
C ASN A 255 -7.31 -25.39 40.72
N VAL A 256 -6.04 -25.32 40.30
CA VAL A 256 -5.65 -24.54 39.13
C VAL A 256 -6.13 -25.21 37.85
N GLN A 257 -6.86 -24.46 37.03
CA GLN A 257 -7.24 -24.81 35.68
C GLN A 257 -6.60 -23.82 34.71
N PHE A 258 -5.94 -24.34 33.67
CA PHE A 258 -5.22 -23.50 32.71
C PHE A 258 -5.32 -24.04 31.30
N ALA A 259 -5.58 -23.15 30.34
CA ALA A 259 -5.52 -23.42 28.91
C ALA A 259 -4.73 -22.29 28.23
N TYR A 260 -3.88 -22.65 27.26
CA TYR A 260 -3.26 -21.63 26.41
C TYR A 260 -4.34 -20.98 25.53
N PRO A 261 -4.30 -19.65 25.29
CA PRO A 261 -5.27 -18.96 24.43
C PRO A 261 -5.34 -19.52 23.00
N THR A 262 -4.28 -20.17 22.55
CA THR A 262 -4.15 -20.76 21.21
C THR A 262 -4.79 -22.15 21.09
N ARG A 263 -5.32 -22.74 22.18
CA ARG A 263 -5.90 -24.08 22.20
C ARG A 263 -7.16 -24.14 23.06
N GLU A 264 -8.18 -24.86 22.59
CA GLU A 264 -9.43 -25.04 23.35
C GLU A 264 -9.32 -26.06 24.50
N MET A 265 -8.28 -26.91 24.50
CA MET A 265 -8.10 -27.91 25.56
C MET A 265 -7.30 -27.35 26.74
N ASN A 266 -7.83 -27.56 27.95
CA ASN A 266 -7.13 -27.32 29.20
C ASN A 266 -5.88 -28.19 29.31
N VAL A 267 -4.76 -27.57 29.64
CA VAL A 267 -3.48 -28.23 29.94
C VAL A 267 -3.42 -28.67 31.39
N LEU A 268 -3.87 -27.81 32.32
CA LEU A 268 -4.03 -28.15 33.73
C LEU A 268 -5.52 -28.25 34.08
N ASN A 269 -5.89 -29.32 34.77
CA ASN A 269 -7.25 -29.56 35.26
C ASN A 269 -7.21 -29.86 36.75
N ASN A 270 -7.74 -28.95 37.58
CA ASN A 270 -7.81 -29.07 39.05
C ASN A 270 -6.45 -29.43 39.69
N PHE A 271 -5.40 -28.73 39.26
CA PHE A 271 -4.05 -28.97 39.77
C PHE A 271 -3.90 -28.40 41.19
N ASN A 272 -3.47 -29.24 42.13
CA ASN A 272 -3.26 -28.90 43.53
C ASN A 272 -1.83 -29.28 43.94
N LEU A 273 -1.07 -28.34 44.51
CA LEU A 273 0.31 -28.57 44.94
C LEU A 273 0.68 -27.58 46.05
N ILE A 274 1.27 -28.09 47.14
CA ILE A 274 1.83 -27.26 48.21
C ILE A 274 3.34 -27.53 48.25
N VAL A 275 4.13 -26.47 48.29
CA VAL A 275 5.59 -26.51 48.39
C VAL A 275 6.00 -25.68 49.59
N HIS A 276 6.64 -26.30 50.58
CA HIS A 276 7.06 -25.60 51.79
C HIS A 276 8.40 -24.88 51.61
N GLN A 277 8.67 -23.92 52.49
CA GLN A 277 9.93 -23.20 52.52
C GLN A 277 11.13 -24.15 52.58
N ASN A 278 12.14 -23.89 51.75
CA ASN A 278 13.35 -24.72 51.61
C ASN A 278 13.13 -26.16 51.13
N GLU A 279 11.90 -26.52 50.75
CA GLU A 279 11.59 -27.82 50.15
C GLU A 279 12.03 -27.85 48.67
N LYS A 280 12.52 -29.01 48.22
CA LYS A 280 12.85 -29.25 46.82
C LYS A 280 11.92 -30.33 46.29
N ILE A 281 11.07 -29.96 45.36
CA ILE A 281 10.19 -30.88 44.65
C ILE A 281 10.69 -31.12 43.22
N ALA A 282 10.33 -32.27 42.66
CA ALA A 282 10.58 -32.60 41.26
C ALA A 282 9.25 -32.96 40.58
N LEU A 283 8.92 -32.25 39.51
CA LEU A 283 7.76 -32.55 38.68
C LEU A 283 8.16 -33.59 37.63
N VAL A 284 7.52 -34.76 37.69
CA VAL A 284 7.75 -35.87 36.75
C VAL A 284 6.42 -36.26 36.10
N GLY A 285 6.45 -36.50 34.79
CA GLY A 285 5.25 -36.81 34.02
C GLY A 285 5.57 -37.22 32.59
N MET A 286 4.54 -37.72 31.91
CA MET A 286 4.58 -37.98 30.47
C MET A 286 4.55 -36.66 29.69
N SER A 287 4.96 -36.67 28.41
CA SER A 287 4.86 -35.49 27.55
C SER A 287 3.41 -35.00 27.47
N GLY A 288 3.18 -33.72 27.78
CA GLY A 288 1.84 -33.11 27.82
C GLY A 288 1.08 -33.24 29.14
N ALA A 289 1.73 -33.69 30.22
CA ALA A 289 1.13 -33.77 31.56
C ALA A 289 1.05 -32.41 32.30
N GLY A 290 1.59 -31.34 31.72
CA GLY A 290 1.60 -29.97 32.26
C GLY A 290 2.25 -29.01 31.27
#